data_AF-A0A8X6FL38-F1
#
_entry.id   AF-A0A8X6FL38-F1
#
_cell.length_a   1.000
_cell.length_b   1.000
_cell.length_c   1.000
_cell.angle_alpha   90.00
_cell.angle_beta   90.00
_cell.angle_gamma   90.00
#
_symmetry.space_group_name_H-M   'P 1'
#
loop_
_entity.id
_entity.type
_entity.pdbx_description
1 polymer ?
#
loop_
_entity_poly.entity_id
_entity_poly.type
_entity_poly.pdbx_seq_one_letter_code
_entity_poly.pdbx_strand_id
1 'polypeptide(L)'
;MIFINLFLNHIRDIKDPEHPMTLEELNVVGLDLIEINDASNYCVVQFVPTIPQCSMATLIGLAIKVQLLRLLPARFKIDVFVVPGTHNSCDAINKQLADKERITAALENVYLHEVINDCLLYPEAQTLPKFVEETLRKTDKLENPKVIYIQYSRQHIENYRRWRDIIYEDEKKWKSSLVYHI
;
A
#
# COMPACT_ATOMS: atom_id res chain seq x y z
N MET A 1 -4.31 17.16 13.98
CA MET A 1 -3.35 16.53 14.93
C MET A 1 -3.71 15.09 15.27
N ILE A 2 -4.92 14.77 15.77
CA ILE A 2 -5.29 13.39 16.18
C ILE A 2 -5.18 12.38 15.01
N PHE A 3 -5.64 12.77 13.82
CA PHE A 3 -5.65 11.91 12.63
C PHE A 3 -4.23 11.50 12.17
N ILE A 4 -3.25 12.42 12.26
CA ILE A 4 -1.86 12.18 11.82
C ILE A 4 -1.15 11.22 12.80
N ASN A 5 -1.32 11.42 14.10
CA ASN A 5 -0.70 10.55 15.12
C ASN A 5 -1.17 9.10 15.02
N LEU A 6 -2.43 8.87 14.64
CA LEU A 6 -2.95 7.52 14.42
C LEU A 6 -2.21 6.81 13.26
N PHE A 7 -1.95 7.51 12.15
CA PHE A 7 -1.22 6.92 11.02
C PHE A 7 0.24 6.63 11.32
N LEU A 8 0.89 7.49 12.10
CA LEU A 8 2.29 7.30 12.49
C LEU A 8 2.46 6.00 13.27
N ASN A 9 1.53 5.70 14.20
CA ASN A 9 1.50 4.43 14.90
C ASN A 9 1.34 3.25 13.93
N HIS A 10 0.49 3.40 12.91
CA HIS A 10 0.25 2.32 11.95
C HIS A 10 1.40 2.00 10.99
N ILE A 11 2.36 2.89 10.81
CA ILE A 11 3.59 2.61 10.03
C ILE A 11 4.60 1.86 10.90
N ARG A 12 4.68 2.25 12.18
CA ARG A 12 5.60 1.67 13.16
C ARG A 12 5.32 0.20 13.45
N ASP A 13 4.04 -0.16 13.52
CA ASP A 13 3.60 -1.53 13.82
C ASP A 13 3.61 -2.47 12.61
N ILE A 14 4.05 -2.00 11.42
CA ILE A 14 4.27 -2.90 10.28
C ILE A 14 5.32 -3.93 10.71
N LYS A 15 5.06 -5.21 10.42
CA LYS A 15 6.01 -6.28 10.71
C LYS A 15 7.06 -6.38 9.61
N ASP A 16 8.26 -6.76 10.01
CA ASP A 16 9.30 -7.12 9.07
C ASP A 16 8.92 -8.42 8.32
N PRO A 17 9.21 -8.53 7.02
CA PRO A 17 8.86 -9.73 6.25
C PRO A 17 9.67 -10.99 6.64
N GLU A 18 10.80 -10.85 7.32
CA GLU A 18 11.67 -11.96 7.75
C GLU A 18 11.63 -12.17 9.28
N HIS A 19 11.23 -11.15 10.04
CA HIS A 19 11.23 -11.17 11.50
C HIS A 19 9.86 -10.87 12.11
N PRO A 20 9.52 -11.45 13.27
CA PRO A 20 8.25 -11.18 13.94
C PRO A 20 8.14 -9.76 14.54
N MET A 21 9.25 -9.01 14.54
CA MET A 21 9.36 -7.67 15.10
C MET A 21 8.77 -6.61 14.17
N THR A 22 8.38 -5.48 14.75
CA THR A 22 7.91 -4.34 13.97
C THR A 22 9.06 -3.53 13.37
N LEU A 23 8.76 -2.71 12.38
CA LEU A 23 9.75 -1.81 11.77
C LEU A 23 10.28 -0.78 12.79
N GLU A 24 9.47 -0.36 13.78
CA GLU A 24 9.95 0.50 14.87
C GLU A 24 10.91 -0.24 15.80
N GLU A 25 10.60 -1.48 16.20
CA GLU A 25 11.47 -2.30 17.04
C GLU A 25 12.84 -2.56 16.39
N LEU A 26 12.87 -2.64 15.06
CA LEU A 26 14.10 -2.80 14.27
C LEU A 26 14.80 -1.47 13.92
N ASN A 27 14.28 -0.32 14.37
CA ASN A 27 14.75 1.01 14.00
C ASN A 27 14.76 1.27 12.48
N VAL A 28 13.88 0.59 11.74
CA VAL A 28 13.73 0.77 10.30
C VAL A 28 12.95 2.04 9.99
N VAL A 29 12.02 2.44 10.85
CA VAL A 29 11.23 3.69 10.74
C VAL A 29 11.24 4.48 12.04
N GLY A 30 11.09 5.80 11.94
CA GLY A 30 11.05 6.74 13.07
C GLY A 30 10.17 7.95 12.76
N LEU A 31 9.77 8.73 13.78
CA LEU A 31 8.91 9.93 13.56
C LEU A 31 9.64 11.02 12.81
N ASP A 32 10.94 11.14 13.03
CA ASP A 32 11.85 12.05 12.37
C ASP A 32 12.03 11.73 10.88
N LEU A 33 11.69 10.51 10.46
CA LEU A 33 11.72 10.06 9.07
C LEU A 33 10.35 10.18 8.37
N ILE A 34 9.33 10.73 9.03
CA ILE A 34 7.98 10.82 8.48
C ILE A 34 7.51 12.28 8.44
N GLU A 35 7.11 12.73 7.25
CA GLU A 35 6.53 14.05 7.03
C GLU A 35 5.09 13.89 6.49
N ILE A 36 4.11 14.48 7.15
CA ILE A 36 2.71 14.46 6.70
C ILE A 36 2.18 15.88 6.70
N ASN A 37 1.75 16.35 5.53
CA ASN A 37 1.14 17.65 5.34
C ASN A 37 -0.26 17.48 4.76
N ASP A 38 -1.26 17.67 5.62
CA ASP A 38 -2.67 17.54 5.26
C ASP A 38 -3.14 18.64 4.30
N ALA A 39 -2.57 19.85 4.39
CA ALA A 39 -2.95 20.98 3.55
C ALA A 39 -2.44 20.84 2.12
N SER A 40 -1.22 20.32 1.93
CA SER A 40 -0.64 20.07 0.60
C SER A 40 -0.92 18.66 0.06
N ASN A 41 -1.69 17.85 0.79
CA ASN A 41 -2.01 16.45 0.44
C ASN A 41 -0.74 15.61 0.21
N TYR A 42 0.26 15.69 1.08
CA TYR A 42 1.52 14.97 0.89
C TYR A 42 1.93 14.19 2.13
N CYS A 43 2.47 13.00 1.90
CA CYS A 43 3.07 12.14 2.91
C CYS A 43 4.39 11.58 2.38
N VAL A 44 5.45 11.79 3.15
CA VAL A 44 6.78 11.24 2.93
C VAL A 44 7.09 10.28 4.06
N VAL A 45 7.59 9.11 3.71
CA VAL A 45 8.22 8.21 4.66
C VAL A 45 9.60 7.82 4.16
N GLN A 46 10.60 8.07 5.00
CA GLN A 46 11.92 7.51 4.83
C GLN A 46 12.08 6.29 5.73
N PHE A 47 12.89 5.32 5.30
CA PHE A 47 13.22 4.17 6.12
C PHE A 47 14.68 3.76 5.96
N VAL A 48 15.21 3.10 6.98
CA VAL A 48 16.59 2.64 7.07
C VAL A 48 16.57 1.12 7.12
N PRO A 49 16.99 0.40 6.07
CA PRO A 49 17.09 -1.06 6.14
C PRO A 49 18.00 -1.49 7.27
N THR A 50 17.74 -2.67 7.85
CA THR A 50 18.52 -3.22 8.97
C THR A 50 20.01 -3.37 8.65
N ILE A 51 20.35 -3.68 7.40
CA ILE A 51 21.71 -3.78 6.88
C ILE A 51 21.84 -3.23 5.45
N PRO A 52 23.04 -2.78 5.00
CA PRO A 52 23.23 -2.19 3.67
C PRO A 52 23.01 -3.13 2.47
N GLN A 53 22.96 -4.44 2.69
CA GLN A 53 22.73 -5.48 1.68
C GLN A 53 21.36 -6.16 1.83
N CYS A 54 20.43 -5.57 2.59
CA CYS A 54 19.14 -6.17 2.90
C CYS A 54 18.36 -6.53 1.62
N SER A 55 18.12 -7.82 1.39
CA SER A 55 17.32 -8.33 0.27
C SER A 55 15.87 -7.87 0.33
N MET A 56 15.36 -7.56 1.53
CA MET A 56 13.98 -7.19 1.77
C MET A 56 13.70 -5.69 1.74
N ALA A 57 14.70 -4.84 1.48
CA ALA A 57 14.52 -3.39 1.50
C ALA A 57 13.41 -2.91 0.54
N THR A 58 13.30 -3.49 -0.67
CA THR A 58 12.20 -3.18 -1.59
C THR A 58 10.84 -3.60 -1.03
N LEU A 59 10.77 -4.78 -0.39
CA LEU A 59 9.53 -5.33 0.15
C LEU A 59 9.05 -4.53 1.37
N ILE A 60 9.97 -4.13 2.25
CA ILE A 60 9.70 -3.21 3.37
C ILE A 60 9.13 -1.89 2.84
N GLY A 61 9.78 -1.29 1.83
CA GLY A 61 9.30 -0.05 1.22
C GLY A 61 7.91 -0.21 0.57
N LEU A 62 7.64 -1.36 -0.06
CA LEU A 62 6.32 -1.69 -0.59
C LEU A 62 5.27 -1.85 0.51
N ALA A 63 5.59 -2.53 1.62
CA ALA A 63 4.68 -2.70 2.75
C ALA A 63 4.29 -1.36 3.37
N ILE A 64 5.27 -0.47 3.62
CA ILE A 64 5.03 0.91 4.08
C ILE A 64 4.10 1.64 3.11
N LYS A 65 4.42 1.60 1.81
CA LYS A 65 3.63 2.28 0.80
C LYS A 65 2.20 1.77 0.76
N VAL A 66 1.99 0.44 0.74
CA VAL A 66 0.66 -0.18 0.71
C VAL A 66 -0.14 0.15 1.96
N GLN A 67 0.48 0.10 3.14
CA GLN A 67 -0.15 0.50 4.40
C GLN A 67 -0.69 1.93 4.32
N LEU A 68 0.12 2.87 3.86
CA LEU A 68 -0.28 4.27 3.69
C LEU A 68 -1.40 4.43 2.66
N LEU A 69 -1.33 3.71 1.53
CA LEU A 69 -2.36 3.74 0.49
C LEU A 69 -3.70 3.19 1.01
N ARG A 70 -3.68 2.25 1.96
CA ARG A 70 -4.90 1.71 2.59
C ARG A 70 -5.48 2.64 3.64
N LEU A 71 -4.65 3.45 4.29
CA LEU A 71 -5.02 4.22 5.48
C LEU A 71 -5.30 5.70 5.20
N LEU A 72 -4.46 6.36 4.40
CA LEU A 72 -4.63 7.78 4.09
C LEU A 72 -5.83 7.98 3.15
N PRO A 73 -6.38 9.20 3.01
CA PRO A 73 -7.34 9.50 1.95
C PRO A 73 -6.70 9.54 0.56
N ALA A 74 -7.46 9.20 -0.49
CA ALA A 74 -6.98 9.12 -1.89
C ALA A 74 -6.35 10.42 -2.44
N ARG A 75 -6.62 11.57 -1.81
CA ARG A 75 -6.03 12.88 -2.18
C ARG A 75 -4.54 12.95 -1.90
N PHE A 76 -4.02 12.13 -0.98
CA PHE A 76 -2.61 12.19 -0.58
C PHE A 76 -1.69 11.61 -1.65
N LYS A 77 -0.66 12.37 -2.00
CA LYS A 77 0.53 11.86 -2.66
C LYS A 77 1.45 11.23 -1.62
N ILE A 78 1.81 9.96 -1.85
CA ILE A 78 2.63 9.16 -0.93
C ILE A 78 3.95 8.81 -1.61
N ASP A 79 5.05 9.32 -1.05
CA ASP A 79 6.41 8.99 -1.46
C ASP A 79 7.11 8.21 -0.33
N VAL A 80 7.73 7.09 -0.68
CA VAL A 80 8.46 6.22 0.24
C VAL A 80 9.84 5.96 -0.32
N PHE A 81 10.88 6.17 0.48
CA PHE A 81 12.26 5.99 0.03
C PHE A 81 13.20 5.54 1.14
N VAL A 82 14.25 4.83 0.73
CA VAL A 82 15.38 4.47 1.58
C VAL A 82 16.20 5.73 1.84
N VAL A 83 16.62 5.94 3.09
CA VAL A 83 17.52 7.04 3.47
C VAL A 83 18.84 6.92 2.69
N PRO A 84 19.32 7.98 2.01
CA PRO A 84 20.58 7.94 1.26
C PRO A 84 21.76 7.46 2.10
N GLY A 85 22.61 6.61 1.53
CA GLY A 85 23.79 6.06 2.20
C GLY A 85 23.54 4.88 3.15
N THR A 86 22.28 4.46 3.35
CA THR A 86 21.95 3.34 4.26
C THR A 86 21.80 1.99 3.55
N HIS A 87 21.81 1.96 2.21
CA HIS A 87 21.70 0.73 1.42
C HIS A 87 22.49 0.83 0.11
N ASN A 88 23.15 -0.26 -0.30
CA ASN A 88 24.03 -0.29 -1.47
C ASN A 88 23.30 -0.03 -2.80
N SER A 89 22.02 -0.40 -2.86
CA SER A 89 21.15 -0.23 -4.02
C SER A 89 20.08 0.85 -3.82
N CYS A 90 20.32 1.83 -2.93
CA CYS A 90 19.36 2.87 -2.53
C CYS A 90 18.65 3.52 -3.75
N ASP A 91 19.40 4.00 -4.74
CA ASP A 91 18.84 4.66 -5.93
C ASP A 91 17.92 3.74 -6.75
N ALA A 92 18.33 2.47 -6.90
CA ALA A 92 17.55 1.49 -7.66
C ALA A 92 16.24 1.16 -6.94
N ILE A 93 16.28 1.01 -5.61
CA ILE A 93 15.09 0.77 -4.79
C ILE A 93 14.16 1.97 -4.83
N ASN A 94 14.68 3.18 -4.63
CA ASN A 94 13.88 4.41 -4.66
C ASN A 94 13.22 4.61 -6.03
N LYS A 95 13.92 4.30 -7.12
CA LYS A 95 13.34 4.31 -8.47
C LYS A 95 12.22 3.28 -8.63
N GLN A 96 12.36 2.08 -8.06
CA GLN A 96 11.29 1.08 -8.05
C GLN A 96 10.08 1.52 -7.22
N LEU A 97 10.30 2.11 -6.05
CA LEU A 97 9.23 2.61 -5.18
C LEU A 97 8.53 3.85 -5.73
N ALA A 98 9.16 4.60 -6.64
CA ALA A 98 8.54 5.73 -7.34
C ALA A 98 7.67 5.29 -8.53
N ASP A 99 7.91 4.10 -9.09
CA ASP A 99 7.24 3.59 -10.28
C ASP A 99 5.84 3.02 -9.94
N LYS A 100 4.79 3.79 -10.28
CA LYS A 100 3.39 3.45 -10.01
C LYS A 100 2.94 2.18 -10.75
N GLU A 101 3.40 1.98 -11.98
CA GLU A 101 3.00 0.81 -12.77
C GLU A 101 3.63 -0.45 -12.18
N ARG A 102 4.89 -0.34 -11.74
CA ARG A 102 5.60 -1.44 -11.09
C ARG A 102 4.97 -1.85 -9.75
N ILE A 103 4.57 -0.88 -8.94
CA ILE A 103 3.86 -1.17 -7.67
C ILE A 103 2.53 -1.86 -7.94
N THR A 104 1.76 -1.35 -8.92
CA THR A 104 0.47 -1.95 -9.28
C THR A 104 0.65 -3.40 -9.72
N ALA A 105 1.60 -3.67 -10.61
CA ALA A 105 1.90 -5.02 -11.07
C ALA A 105 2.34 -5.95 -9.92
N ALA A 106 3.09 -5.42 -8.95
CA ALA A 106 3.48 -6.19 -7.75
C ALA A 106 2.28 -6.56 -6.87
N LEU A 107 1.26 -5.69 -6.78
CA LEU A 107 0.05 -5.96 -6.01
C LEU A 107 -0.96 -6.87 -6.72
N GLU A 108 -0.87 -6.97 -8.04
CA GLU A 108 -1.63 -7.96 -8.83
C GLU A 108 -1.03 -9.36 -8.73
N ASN A 109 0.23 -9.48 -8.27
CA ASN A 109 0.86 -10.77 -8.00
C ASN A 109 0.36 -11.31 -6.64
N VAL A 110 -0.38 -12.43 -6.68
CA VAL A 110 -1.00 -13.06 -5.51
C VAL A 110 0.02 -13.34 -4.39
N TYR A 111 1.18 -13.89 -4.73
CA TYR A 111 2.21 -14.22 -3.74
C TYR A 111 2.78 -12.98 -3.05
N LEU A 112 3.16 -11.95 -3.83
CA LEU A 112 3.68 -10.70 -3.26
C LEU A 112 2.60 -10.00 -2.41
N HIS A 113 1.36 -10.04 -2.86
CA HIS A 113 0.24 -9.46 -2.15
C HIS A 113 0.00 -10.14 -0.80
N GLU A 114 0.09 -11.48 -0.72
CA GLU A 114 0.00 -12.24 0.54
C GLU A 114 1.13 -11.87 1.50
N VAL A 115 2.38 -11.90 1.03
CA VAL A 115 3.54 -11.55 1.87
C VAL A 115 3.44 -10.10 2.38
N ILE A 116 3.04 -9.17 1.51
CA ILE A 116 2.81 -7.78 1.93
C ILE A 116 1.72 -7.72 2.98
N ASN A 117 0.58 -8.40 2.78
CA ASN A 117 -0.52 -8.43 3.73
C ASN A 117 -0.11 -8.90 5.11
N ASP A 118 0.71 -9.96 5.20
CA ASP A 118 1.18 -10.50 6.47
C ASP A 118 2.02 -9.49 7.28
N CYS A 119 2.60 -8.49 6.60
CA CYS A 119 3.31 -7.39 7.24
C CYS A 119 2.38 -6.34 7.85
N LEU A 120 1.11 -6.26 7.45
CA LEU A 120 0.23 -5.12 7.74
C LEU A 120 -0.67 -5.34 8.97
N LEU A 121 -1.01 -4.24 9.65
CA LEU A 121 -1.88 -4.22 10.86
C LEU A 121 -3.32 -4.70 10.64
N TYR A 122 -3.79 -4.77 9.40
CA TYR A 122 -5.15 -5.21 9.06
C TYR A 122 -5.07 -6.10 7.81
N PRO A 123 -4.61 -7.37 7.97
CA PRO A 123 -4.38 -8.30 6.87
C PRO A 123 -5.67 -8.96 6.39
N GLU A 124 -6.82 -8.61 6.95
CA GLU A 124 -8.12 -9.16 6.58
C GLU A 124 -8.83 -8.30 5.54
N ALA A 125 -9.43 -8.98 4.57
CA ALA A 125 -10.27 -8.37 3.55
C ALA A 125 -11.56 -7.81 4.19
N GLN A 126 -11.95 -6.60 3.82
CA GLN A 126 -13.25 -6.07 4.24
C GLN A 126 -14.39 -6.82 3.54
N THR A 127 -15.54 -6.90 4.21
CA THR A 127 -16.74 -7.53 3.68
C THR A 127 -17.31 -6.73 2.52
N LEU A 128 -17.64 -7.42 1.43
CA LEU A 128 -18.27 -6.80 0.28
C LEU A 128 -19.69 -6.35 0.63
N PRO A 129 -20.15 -5.17 0.15
CA PRO A 129 -21.57 -4.84 0.19
C PRO A 129 -22.37 -5.93 -0.54
N LYS A 130 -23.46 -6.42 0.06
CA LYS A 130 -24.24 -7.56 -0.47
C LYS A 130 -24.59 -7.42 -1.96
N PHE A 131 -25.02 -6.23 -2.38
CA PHE A 131 -25.38 -5.99 -3.78
C PHE A 131 -24.19 -6.13 -4.74
N VAL A 132 -22.98 -5.76 -4.31
CA VAL A 132 -21.74 -5.93 -5.08
C VAL A 132 -21.40 -7.41 -5.17
N GLU A 133 -21.40 -8.09 -4.03
CA GLU A 133 -21.07 -9.51 -3.94
C GLU A 133 -22.00 -10.36 -4.82
N GLU A 134 -23.31 -10.14 -4.73
CA GLU A 134 -24.31 -10.81 -5.57
C GLU A 134 -24.08 -10.56 -7.05
N THR A 135 -23.71 -9.33 -7.42
CA THR A 135 -23.44 -8.99 -8.82
C THR A 135 -22.17 -9.67 -9.32
N LEU A 136 -21.09 -9.63 -8.54
CA LEU A 136 -19.83 -10.31 -8.88
C LEU A 136 -20.01 -11.81 -9.01
N ARG A 137 -20.79 -12.44 -8.13
CA ARG A 137 -21.15 -13.87 -8.24
C ARG A 137 -21.94 -14.17 -9.52
N LYS A 138 -22.94 -13.34 -9.86
CA LYS A 138 -23.76 -13.50 -11.08
C LYS A 138 -22.93 -13.34 -12.36
N THR A 139 -21.88 -12.54 -12.33
CA THR A 139 -20.98 -12.31 -13.47
C THR A 139 -19.73 -13.20 -13.47
N ASP A 140 -19.59 -14.12 -12.52
CA ASP A 140 -18.40 -14.98 -12.34
C ASP A 140 -17.08 -14.20 -12.18
N LYS A 141 -17.13 -13.10 -11.42
CA LYS A 141 -16.00 -12.16 -11.23
C LYS A 141 -15.54 -12.06 -9.79
N LEU A 142 -16.07 -12.90 -8.89
CA LEU A 142 -15.74 -12.81 -7.47
C LEU A 142 -14.24 -13.05 -7.20
N GLU A 143 -13.60 -13.92 -7.96
CA GLU A 143 -12.18 -14.26 -7.84
C GLU A 143 -11.24 -13.31 -8.60
N ASN A 144 -11.77 -12.23 -9.20
CA ASN A 144 -10.93 -11.28 -9.92
C ASN A 144 -9.90 -10.61 -8.97
N PRO A 145 -8.59 -10.58 -9.30
CA PRO A 145 -7.56 -9.99 -8.43
C PRO A 145 -7.85 -8.52 -8.01
N LYS A 146 -8.59 -7.77 -8.84
CA LYS A 146 -8.99 -6.40 -8.55
C LYS A 146 -10.04 -6.32 -7.43
N VAL A 147 -10.87 -7.36 -7.27
CA VAL A 147 -11.83 -7.46 -6.16
C VAL A 147 -11.08 -7.60 -4.84
N ILE A 148 -10.08 -8.49 -4.80
CA ILE A 148 -9.18 -8.68 -3.66
C ILE A 148 -8.57 -7.34 -3.26
N TYR A 149 -7.95 -6.63 -4.20
CA TYR A 149 -7.37 -5.31 -3.94
C TYR A 149 -8.37 -4.30 -3.33
N ILE A 150 -9.61 -4.24 -3.82
CA ILE A 150 -10.61 -3.31 -3.28
C ILE A 150 -11.02 -3.70 -1.86
N GLN A 151 -11.22 -4.99 -1.57
CA GLN A 151 -11.58 -5.44 -0.22
C GLN A 151 -10.50 -5.08 0.81
N TYR A 152 -9.25 -5.14 0.39
CA TYR A 152 -8.11 -4.75 1.21
C TYR A 152 -7.93 -3.24 1.38
N SER A 153 -8.63 -2.43 0.59
CA SER A 153 -8.48 -0.98 0.61
C SER A 153 -9.64 -0.28 1.30
N ARG A 154 -9.37 0.41 2.42
CA ARG A 154 -10.40 1.17 3.17
C ARG A 154 -10.98 2.34 2.38
N GLN A 155 -10.20 2.94 1.47
CA GLN A 155 -10.69 4.03 0.61
C GLN A 155 -11.71 3.59 -0.45
N HIS A 156 -11.69 2.31 -0.85
CA HIS A 156 -12.21 1.91 -2.15
C HIS A 156 -13.44 1.03 -2.09
N ILE A 157 -13.71 0.37 -0.96
CA ILE A 157 -14.87 -0.50 -0.81
C ILE A 157 -16.20 0.25 -1.00
N GLU A 158 -16.24 1.52 -0.63
CA GLU A 158 -17.42 2.39 -0.80
C GLU A 158 -17.50 3.05 -2.19
N ASN A 159 -16.46 2.92 -3.02
CA ASN A 159 -16.41 3.61 -4.31
C ASN A 159 -17.12 2.79 -5.41
N TYR A 160 -18.42 3.07 -5.60
CA TYR A 160 -19.28 2.43 -6.60
C TYR A 160 -18.68 2.40 -8.01
N ARG A 161 -17.92 3.43 -8.42
CA ARG A 161 -17.31 3.46 -9.76
C ARG A 161 -16.35 2.29 -9.99
N ARG A 162 -15.61 1.86 -8.96
CA ARG A 162 -14.64 0.78 -9.10
C ARG A 162 -15.29 -0.58 -9.25
N TRP A 163 -16.36 -0.82 -8.50
CA TRP A 163 -17.18 -2.03 -8.68
C TRP A 163 -17.75 -2.10 -10.09
N ARG A 164 -18.24 -0.97 -10.61
CA ARG A 164 -18.74 -0.87 -11.98
C ARG A 164 -17.66 -1.23 -13.01
N ASP A 165 -16.46 -0.70 -12.89
CA ASP A 165 -15.39 -0.97 -13.88
C ASP A 165 -15.01 -2.46 -13.94
N ILE A 166 -15.03 -3.17 -12.79
CA ILE A 166 -14.83 -4.62 -12.73
C ILE A 166 -16.02 -5.38 -13.36
N ILE A 167 -17.23 -5.04 -12.92
CA ILE A 167 -18.47 -5.72 -13.35
C ILE A 167 -18.66 -5.60 -14.86
N TYR A 168 -18.35 -4.45 -15.45
CA TYR A 168 -18.59 -4.16 -16.87
C TYR A 168 -17.34 -4.16 -17.76
N GLU A 169 -16.17 -4.62 -17.26
CA GLU A 169 -14.93 -4.77 -18.06
C GLU A 169 -14.40 -3.49 -18.73
N ASP A 170 -14.62 -2.31 -18.13
CA ASP A 170 -14.06 -1.04 -18.62
C ASP A 170 -12.59 -0.86 -18.17
N GLU A 171 -11.70 -1.72 -18.67
CA GLU A 171 -10.29 -1.80 -18.24
C GLU A 171 -9.50 -0.50 -18.48
N LYS A 172 -9.88 0.28 -19.49
CA LYS A 172 -9.23 1.55 -19.83
C LYS A 172 -9.31 2.56 -18.68
N LYS A 173 -10.35 2.48 -17.85
CA LYS A 173 -10.55 3.37 -16.70
C LYS A 173 -9.99 2.83 -15.39
N TRP A 174 -9.83 1.51 -15.24
CA TRP A 174 -9.20 0.93 -14.05
C TRP A 174 -7.77 1.45 -13.87
N LYS A 175 -6.97 1.46 -14.95
CA LYS A 175 -5.60 2.01 -14.92
C LYS A 175 -5.59 3.49 -14.57
N SER A 176 -6.53 4.29 -15.07
CA SER A 176 -6.66 5.71 -14.72
C SER A 176 -7.32 5.97 -13.36
N SER A 177 -7.84 4.94 -12.69
CA SER A 177 -8.52 5.03 -11.38
C SER A 177 -7.70 4.43 -10.24
N LEU A 178 -6.74 3.54 -10.58
CA LEU A 178 -5.53 3.24 -9.80
C LEU A 178 -4.56 4.42 -9.77
N VAL A 179 -4.68 5.32 -10.76
CA VAL A 179 -4.13 6.66 -10.65
C VAL A 179 -4.94 7.38 -9.58
N TYR A 180 -4.47 7.22 -8.34
CA TYR A 180 -4.42 8.32 -7.39
C TYR A 180 -4.39 9.62 -8.18
N HIS A 181 -5.39 10.48 -8.03
CA HIS A 181 -5.27 11.85 -8.51
C HIS A 181 -4.14 12.51 -7.69
N ILE A 182 -2.91 12.28 -8.15
CA ILE A 182 -1.61 12.78 -7.72
C ILE A 182 -1.02 13.45 -8.93
#